data_AF-A0A258UND6-F1
#
_entry.id   AF-A0A258UND6-F1
#
_cell.length_a   1.000
_cell.length_b   1.000
_cell.length_c   1.000
_cell.angle_alpha   90.00
_cell.angle_beta   90.00
_cell.angle_gamma   90.00
#
_symmetry.space_group_name_H-M   'P 1'
#
loop_
_entity.id
_entity.type
_entity.pdbx_description
1 polymer ?
#
loop_
_entity_poly.entity_id
_entity_poly.type
_entity_poly.pdbx_seq_one_letter_code
_entity_poly.pdbx_strand_id
1 'polypeptide(L)'
;EAFAKFQAAQGQLTSALSRLMAVAENYPNLKADQGFRDLQAQLEGTENRVTVARNRYIESVKAYNIAVRSFPNNLTAMMFDYDPKPSFTVENEKAISSPPKVDFGGSN
;
A
#
# COMPACT_ATOMS: atom_id res chain seq x y z
N GLU A 1 -0.57 15.18 -1.32
CA GLU A 1 0.68 15.11 -2.11
C GLU A 1 1.75 14.18 -1.51
N ALA A 2 2.13 14.32 -0.23
CA ALA A 2 3.16 13.48 0.39
C ALA A 2 2.91 11.96 0.29
N PHE A 3 1.65 11.53 0.48
CA PHE A 3 1.28 10.11 0.36
C PHE A 3 1.36 9.58 -1.08
N ALA A 4 1.06 10.41 -2.08
CA ALA A 4 1.20 10.03 -3.48
C ALA A 4 2.68 9.87 -3.87
N LYS A 5 3.54 10.78 -3.41
CA LYS A 5 5.00 10.67 -3.55
C LYS A 5 5.54 9.41 -2.85
N PHE A 6 5.04 9.12 -1.65
CA PHE A 6 5.39 7.91 -0.91
C PHE A 6 5.00 6.63 -1.65
N GLN A 7 3.77 6.56 -2.20
CA GLN A 7 3.33 5.44 -3.03
C GLN A 7 4.19 5.26 -4.28
N ALA A 8 4.51 6.36 -4.98
CA ALA A 8 5.36 6.31 -6.17
C ALA A 8 6.77 5.79 -5.84
N ALA A 9 7.37 6.27 -4.74
CA ALA A 9 8.66 5.79 -4.25
C ALA A 9 8.62 4.30 -3.88
N GLN A 10 7.52 3.85 -3.26
CA GLN A 10 7.32 2.45 -2.93
C GLN A 10 7.23 1.56 -4.17
N GLY A 11 6.46 1.98 -5.19
CA GLY A 11 6.37 1.26 -6.46
C GLY A 11 7.73 1.15 -7.17
N GLN A 12 8.55 2.20 -7.12
CA GLN A 12 9.91 2.17 -7.64
C GLN A 12 10.81 1.20 -6.87
N LEU A 13 10.69 1.16 -5.54
CA LEU A 13 11.43 0.23 -4.68
C LEU A 13 11.05 -1.23 -5.00
N THR A 14 9.76 -1.55 -5.06
CA THR A 14 9.26 -2.89 -5.41
C THR A 14 9.76 -3.33 -6.79
N SER A 15 9.77 -2.41 -7.76
CA SER A 15 10.31 -2.67 -9.10
C SER A 15 11.82 -2.96 -9.09
N ALA A 16 12.59 -2.23 -8.28
CA ALA A 16 14.03 -2.47 -8.12
C ALA A 16 14.32 -3.82 -7.44
N LEU A 17 13.51 -4.19 -6.45
CA LEU A 17 13.62 -5.48 -5.76
C LEU A 17 13.29 -6.65 -6.68
N SER A 18 12.25 -6.54 -7.52
CA SER A 18 11.94 -7.56 -8.53
C SER A 18 13.11 -7.80 -9.47
N ARG A 19 13.78 -6.73 -9.93
CA ARG A 19 15.01 -6.85 -10.74
C ARG A 19 16.16 -7.51 -9.97
N LEU A 20 16.34 -7.17 -8.70
CA LEU A 20 17.38 -7.77 -7.85
C LEU A 20 17.16 -9.27 -7.66
N MET A 21 15.91 -9.71 -7.44
CA MET A 21 15.57 -11.14 -7.33
C MET A 21 15.89 -11.90 -8.62
N ALA A 22 15.55 -11.35 -9.79
CA ALA A 22 15.87 -11.94 -11.08
C ALA A 22 17.38 -12.08 -11.31
N VAL A 23 18.19 -11.14 -10.80
CA VAL A 23 19.66 -11.27 -10.82
C VAL A 23 20.10 -12.36 -9.84
N ALA A 24 19.56 -12.40 -8.62
CA ALA A 24 19.92 -13.38 -7.60
C ALA A 24 19.63 -14.83 -8.02
N GLU A 25 18.68 -15.08 -8.93
CA GLU A 25 18.45 -16.41 -9.52
C GLU A 25 19.67 -16.94 -10.28
N ASN A 26 20.42 -16.07 -10.94
CA ASN A 26 21.66 -16.42 -11.64
C ASN A 26 22.86 -16.57 -10.68
N TYR A 27 22.69 -16.23 -9.40
CA TYR A 27 23.75 -16.27 -8.37
C TYR A 27 23.27 -16.98 -7.10
N PRO A 28 23.26 -18.33 -7.07
CA PRO A 28 22.74 -19.13 -5.95
C PRO A 28 23.37 -18.79 -4.59
N ASN A 29 24.65 -18.41 -4.59
CA ASN A 29 25.37 -18.01 -3.38
C ASN A 29 24.81 -16.71 -2.77
N LEU A 30 24.34 -15.77 -3.59
CA LEU A 30 23.72 -14.53 -3.13
C LEU A 30 22.30 -14.78 -2.59
N LYS A 31 21.56 -15.71 -3.22
CA LYS A 31 20.22 -16.13 -2.78
C LYS A 31 20.26 -16.86 -1.42
N ALA A 32 21.31 -17.64 -1.18
CA ALA A 32 21.52 -18.38 0.07
C ALA A 32 22.12 -17.51 1.19
N ASP A 33 22.53 -16.28 0.89
CA ASP A 33 23.06 -15.36 1.88
C ASP A 33 21.99 -14.99 2.91
N GLN A 34 22.32 -15.14 4.19
CA GLN A 34 21.41 -14.88 5.29
C GLN A 34 20.91 -13.43 5.30
N GLY A 35 21.77 -12.46 4.97
CA GLY A 35 21.41 -11.04 4.92
C GLY A 35 20.39 -10.72 3.82
N PHE A 36 20.49 -11.41 2.68
CA PHE A 36 19.51 -11.27 1.59
C PHE A 36 18.12 -11.79 1.99
N ARG A 37 18.07 -12.96 2.64
CA ARG A 37 16.81 -13.55 3.13
C ARG A 37 16.16 -12.69 4.21
N ASP A 38 16.95 -12.13 5.11
CA ASP A 38 16.47 -11.23 6.16
C ASP A 38 15.90 -9.93 5.55
N LEU A 39 16.59 -9.36 4.56
CA LEU A 39 16.10 -8.19 3.83
C LEU A 39 14.76 -8.47 3.13
N GLN A 40 14.64 -9.62 2.45
CA GLN A 40 13.40 -10.03 1.80
C GLN A 40 12.23 -10.12 2.80
N ALA A 41 12.45 -10.74 3.97
CA ALA A 41 11.43 -10.84 5.01
C ALA A 41 11.03 -9.47 5.60
N GLN A 42 11.99 -8.57 5.78
CA GLN A 42 11.72 -7.20 6.26
C GLN A 42 10.91 -6.38 5.24
N LEU A 43 11.20 -6.55 3.95
CA LEU A 43 10.48 -5.88 2.87
C LEU A 43 9.03 -6.36 2.79
N GLU A 44 8.81 -7.68 2.84
CA GLU A 44 7.46 -8.25 2.91
C GLU A 44 6.70 -7.73 4.14
N GLY A 45 7.34 -7.73 5.31
CA GLY A 45 6.77 -7.18 6.53
C GLY A 45 6.44 -5.68 6.42
N THR A 46 7.26 -4.91 5.72
CA THR A 46 7.03 -3.48 5.49
C THR A 46 5.86 -3.26 4.53
N GLU A 47 5.78 -4.02 3.43
CA GLU A 47 4.69 -3.93 2.45
C GLU A 47 3.33 -4.27 3.07
N ASN A 48 3.31 -5.31 3.91
CA ASN A 48 2.12 -5.67 4.68
C ASN A 48 1.67 -4.52 5.60
N ARG A 49 2.61 -3.88 6.32
CA ARG A 49 2.30 -2.73 7.19
C ARG A 49 1.77 -1.54 6.40
N VAL A 50 2.34 -1.25 5.23
CA VAL A 50 1.85 -0.17 4.35
C VAL A 50 0.43 -0.47 3.90
N THR A 51 0.18 -1.70 3.45
CA THR A 51 -1.15 -2.13 2.98
C THR A 51 -2.20 -1.94 4.08
N VAL A 52 -1.89 -2.36 5.32
CA VAL A 52 -2.78 -2.15 6.47
C VAL A 52 -2.99 -0.67 6.76
N ALA A 53 -1.93 0.15 6.77
CA ALA A 53 -2.04 1.58 7.03
C ALA A 53 -2.88 2.30 5.95
N ARG A 54 -2.72 1.91 4.67
CA ARG A 54 -3.51 2.40 3.55
C ARG A 54 -4.99 2.09 3.74
N ASN A 55 -5.34 0.84 4.07
CA ASN A 55 -6.72 0.43 4.26
C ASN A 55 -7.37 1.16 5.45
N ARG A 56 -6.66 1.28 6.57
CA ARG A 56 -7.13 2.05 7.74
C ARG A 56 -7.39 3.52 7.39
N TYR A 57 -6.52 4.13 6.59
CA TYR A 57 -6.73 5.50 6.13
C TYR A 57 -8.00 5.61 5.28
N ILE A 58 -8.18 4.72 4.29
CA ILE A 58 -9.38 4.68 3.44
C ILE A 58 -10.65 4.53 4.28
N GLU A 59 -10.67 3.60 5.22
CA GLU A 59 -11.79 3.37 6.13
C GLU A 59 -12.10 4.60 6.98
N SER A 60 -11.08 5.26 7.52
CA SER A 60 -11.25 6.46 8.34
C SER A 60 -11.84 7.63 7.54
N VAL A 61 -11.40 7.83 6.30
CA VAL A 61 -11.94 8.85 5.39
C VAL A 61 -13.37 8.53 5.00
N LYS A 62 -13.66 7.25 4.71
CA LYS A 62 -15.02 6.79 4.42
C LYS A 62 -15.96 7.05 5.60
N ALA A 63 -15.57 6.66 6.82
CA ALA A 63 -16.35 6.86 8.03
C ALA A 63 -16.60 8.36 8.29
N TYR A 64 -15.56 9.20 8.14
CA TYR A 64 -15.68 10.65 8.25
C TYR A 64 -16.68 11.22 7.23
N ASN A 65 -16.56 10.84 5.96
CA ASN A 65 -17.43 11.33 4.89
C ASN A 65 -18.89 10.90 5.10
N ILE A 66 -19.12 9.67 5.60
CA ILE A 66 -20.45 9.22 5.99
C ILE A 66 -20.99 10.08 7.13
N ALA A 67 -20.19 10.32 8.18
CA ALA A 67 -20.60 11.10 9.34
C ALA A 67 -20.96 12.55 8.95
N VAL A 68 -20.12 13.22 8.17
CA VAL A 68 -20.34 14.61 7.70
C VAL A 68 -21.59 14.73 6.83
N ARG A 69 -21.98 13.67 6.10
CA ARG A 69 -23.16 13.68 5.22
C ARG A 69 -24.44 13.17 5.89
N SER A 70 -24.36 12.57 7.07
CA SER A 70 -25.50 11.94 7.75
C SER A 70 -26.16 12.91 8.72
N PHE A 71 -27.48 12.87 8.80
CA PHE A 71 -28.24 13.59 9.83
C PHE A 71 -27.99 12.99 11.23
N PRO A 72 -27.86 13.80 12.30
CA PRO A 72 -27.91 15.27 12.33
C PRO A 72 -26.55 15.96 12.10
N ASN A 73 -25.47 15.18 11.96
CA ASN A 73 -24.10 15.69 11.86
C ASN A 73 -23.84 16.58 10.64
N ASN A 74 -24.60 16.43 9.56
CA ASN A 74 -24.50 17.35 8.42
C ASN A 74 -24.86 18.80 8.76
N LEU A 75 -25.75 19.02 9.74
CA LEU A 75 -26.12 20.37 10.19
C LEU A 75 -24.96 21.05 10.92
N THR A 76 -24.33 20.33 11.84
CA THR A 76 -23.14 20.82 12.54
C THR A 76 -21.96 20.95 11.57
N ALA A 77 -21.80 20.02 10.62
CA ALA A 77 -20.78 20.13 9.59
C ALA A 77 -20.95 21.39 8.73
N MET A 78 -22.17 21.73 8.31
CA MET A 78 -22.43 23.00 7.60
C MET A 78 -22.17 24.24 8.47
N MET A 79 -22.49 24.17 9.78
CA MET A 79 -22.26 25.28 10.72
C MET A 79 -20.77 25.54 10.99
N PHE A 80 -19.94 24.50 10.95
CA PHE A 80 -18.50 24.55 11.24
C PHE A 80 -17.61 24.35 10.00
N ASP A 81 -18.19 24.41 8.80
CA ASP A 81 -17.49 24.29 7.50
C ASP A 81 -16.65 23.00 7.37
N TYR A 82 -17.18 21.89 7.87
CA TYR A 82 -16.55 20.57 7.73
C TYR A 82 -16.89 19.94 6.39
N ASP A 83 -15.98 20.12 5.43
CA ASP A 83 -16.11 19.51 4.11
C ASP A 83 -15.79 18.02 4.09
N PRO A 84 -16.47 17.23 3.22
CA PRO A 84 -16.06 15.87 2.91
C PRO A 84 -14.60 15.83 2.46
N LYS A 85 -13.83 14.93 3.06
CA LYS A 85 -12.45 14.72 2.63
C LYS A 85 -12.45 13.99 1.29
N PRO A 86 -11.50 14.29 0.38
CA PRO A 86 -11.32 13.51 -0.82
C PRO A 86 -11.05 12.05 -0.42
N SER A 87 -11.99 11.16 -0.76
CA SER A 87 -11.75 9.73 -0.67
C SER A 87 -10.63 9.38 -1.62
N PHE A 88 -9.80 8.39 -1.27
CA PHE A 88 -9.04 7.68 -2.29
C PHE A 88 -10.05 6.94 -3.16
N THR A 89 -10.60 7.61 -4.17
CA THR A 89 -11.30 6.95 -5.27
C THR A 89 -10.22 6.34 -6.12
N VAL A 90 -9.78 5.15 -5.72
CA VAL A 90 -8.91 4.41 -6.59
C VAL A 90 -9.83 3.86 -7.66
N GLU A 91 -9.68 4.37 -8.88
CA GLU A 91 -10.39 3.90 -10.08
C GLU A 91 -10.21 2.39 -10.33
N ASN A 92 -9.40 1.73 -9.50
CA ASN A 92 -9.05 0.32 -9.56
C ASN A 92 -8.99 -0.31 -8.16
N GLU A 93 -10.10 -0.32 -7.41
CA GLU A 93 -10.24 -1.13 -6.16
C GLU A 93 -9.81 -2.60 -6.37
N LYS A 94 -10.02 -3.15 -7.57
CA LYS A 94 -9.61 -4.51 -7.94
C LYS A 94 -8.09 -4.71 -8.01
N ALA A 95 -7.32 -3.67 -8.37
CA ALA A 95 -5.86 -3.76 -8.44
C ALA A 95 -5.18 -3.69 -7.06
N ILE A 96 -5.89 -3.20 -6.04
CA ILE A 96 -5.34 -2.98 -4.68
C ILE A 96 -5.73 -4.07 -3.70
N SER A 97 -6.91 -4.68 -3.88
CA SER A 97 -7.33 -5.79 -3.01
C SER A 97 -6.48 -7.07 -3.23
N SER A 98 -5.69 -7.11 -4.31
CA SER A 98 -4.63 -8.08 -4.45
C SER A 98 -3.39 -7.51 -3.77
N PRO A 99 -2.92 -8.07 -2.62
CA PRO A 99 -1.54 -7.81 -2.22
C PRO A 99 -0.66 -8.09 -3.45
N PRO A 100 0.39 -7.28 -3.72
CA PRO A 100 1.29 -7.57 -4.82
C PRO A 100 1.71 -9.02 -4.68
N LYS A 101 1.28 -9.84 -5.64
CA LYS A 101 1.54 -11.27 -5.61
C LYS A 101 3.04 -11.39 -5.79
N VAL A 102 3.74 -11.67 -4.68
CA VAL A 102 5.15 -11.97 -4.73
C VAL A 102 5.25 -13.42 -5.21
N ASP A 103 5.08 -13.58 -6.52
CA ASP A 103 5.18 -14.86 -7.21
C ASP A 103 6.65 -15.05 -7.57
N PHE A 104 7.34 -15.84 -6.74
CA PHE A 104 8.69 -16.31 -7.02
C PHE A 104 8.56 -17.57 -7.87
N GLY A 105 8.42 -17.38 -9.19
CA GLY A 105 8.19 -18.42 -10.18
C GLY A 105 8.69 -19.81 -9.74
N GLY A 106 7.73 -20.66 -9.40
CA GLY A 106 7.98 -22.08 -9.24
C GLY A 106 8.50 -22.63 -10.56
N SER A 107 9.71 -23.18 -10.49
CA SER A 107 10.41 -23.97 -11.50
C SER A 107 9.50 -24.70 -12.49
N ASN A 108 9.77 -24.49 -13.77
CA ASN A 108 10.32 -25.57 -14.58
C ASN A 108 11.77 -25.22 -14.92
#